data_AF-A0A920JJR4-F1
#
_entry.id   AF-A0A920JJR4-F1
#
_cell.length_a   1.000
_cell.length_b   1.000
_cell.length_c   1.000
_cell.angle_alpha   90.00
_cell.angle_beta   90.00
_cell.angle_gamma   90.00
#
_symmetry.space_group_name_H-M   'P 1'
#
loop_
_entity.id
_entity.type
_entity.pdbx_description
1 polymer ?
#
loop_
_entity_poly.entity_id
_entity_poly.type
_entity_poly.pdbx_seq_one_letter_code
_entity_poly.pdbx_strand_id
1 'polypeptide(L)' 'MQAALTEWIPLMSIVQIPPGIPVGTVAIGKPGAINAALYAVAMMAVNDSDLSEKLKNYRKEQAEKVLAADLS' A
#
# COMPACT_ATOMS: atom_id res chain seq x y z
N MET A 1 -5.30 20.56 -15.26
CA MET A 1 -6.46 20.80 -14.36
C MET A 1 -7.44 19.62 -14.36
N GLN A 2 -7.93 19.17 -15.51
CA GLN A 2 -8.87 18.03 -15.61
C GLN A 2 -8.35 16.72 -14.97
N ALA A 3 -7.12 16.31 -15.29
CA ALA A 3 -6.51 15.06 -14.77
C ALA A 3 -6.35 15.05 -13.24
N ALA A 4 -5.99 16.20 -12.66
CA ALA A 4 -5.88 16.34 -11.20
C ALA A 4 -7.24 16.22 -10.51
N LEU A 5 -8.30 16.75 -11.11
CA LEU A 5 -9.66 16.66 -10.56
C LEU A 5 -10.20 15.23 -10.61
N THR A 6 -9.92 14.47 -11.68
CA THR A 6 -10.37 13.08 -11.82
C THR A 6 -9.73 12.13 -10.82
N GLU A 7 -8.50 12.39 -10.37
CA GLU A 7 -7.83 11.57 -9.36
C GLU A 7 -8.15 12.03 -7.93
N TRP A 8 -8.18 13.35 -7.70
CA TRP A 8 -8.44 13.95 -6.40
C TRP A 8 -9.84 13.63 -5.84
N ILE A 9 -10.87 13.71 -6.68
CA ILE A 9 -12.27 13.52 -6.23
C ILE A 9 -12.51 12.10 -5.69
N PRO A 10 -12.14 11.02 -6.40
CA PRO A 10 -12.26 9.66 -5.88
C PRO A 10 -11.48 9.45 -4.58
N LEU A 11 -10.24 9.94 -4.48
CA LEU A 11 -9.46 9.83 -3.25
C LEU A 11 -10.16 10.50 -2.07
N MET A 12 -10.64 11.74 -2.25
CA MET A 12 -11.35 12.47 -1.22
C MET A 12 -12.68 11.79 -0.84
N SER A 13 -13.37 11.15 -1.78
CA SER A 13 -14.60 10.41 -1.47
C SER A 13 -14.37 9.17 -0.59
N ILE A 14 -13.15 8.59 -0.59
CA ILE A 14 -12.80 7.40 0.18
C ILE A 14 -12.22 7.76 1.55
N VAL A 15 -11.36 8.78 1.61
CA VAL A 15 -10.63 9.11 2.85
C VAL A 15 -11.46 9.96 3.83
N GLN A 16 -12.47 10.70 3.34
CA GLN A 16 -13.30 11.60 4.13
C GLN A 16 -14.47 10.87 4.82
N ILE A 17 -14.18 9.81 5.55
CA ILE A 17 -15.20 9.02 6.26
C ILE A 17 -15.51 9.67 7.61
N PRO A 18 -16.79 9.82 7.99
CA PRO A 18 -17.16 10.36 9.30
C PRO A 18 -16.64 9.50 10.45
N PRO A 19 -16.49 10.08 11.66
CA PRO A 19 -15.99 9.35 12.82
C PRO A 19 -16.87 8.13 13.14
N GLY A 20 -16.23 7.01 13.47
CA GLY A 20 -16.88 5.76 13.90
C GLY A 20 -16.67 4.56 12.96
N ILE A 21 -16.29 4.80 11.69
CA ILE A 21 -16.03 3.74 10.71
C ILE A 21 -14.67 4.00 10.05
N PRO A 22 -13.58 3.34 10.46
CA PRO A 22 -12.27 3.59 9.86
C PRO A 22 -12.15 2.92 8.47
N VAL A 23 -11.48 3.60 7.54
CA VAL A 23 -11.13 3.07 6.22
C VAL A 23 -9.62 3.25 5.98
N GLY A 24 -8.93 2.15 5.67
CA GLY A 24 -7.51 2.18 5.31
C GLY A 24 -7.32 2.61 3.85
N THR A 25 -7.07 3.88 3.60
CA THR A 25 -6.84 4.42 2.25
C THR A 25 -5.36 4.30 1.85
N VAL A 26 -5.11 3.97 0.59
CA VAL A 26 -3.77 3.88 -0.02
C VAL A 26 -3.67 4.82 -1.23
N ALA A 27 -2.50 4.86 -1.87
CA ALA A 27 -2.25 5.69 -3.06
C ALA A 27 -3.26 5.42 -4.20
N ILE A 28 -3.38 6.35 -5.15
CA ILE A 28 -4.23 6.19 -6.33
C ILE A 28 -3.54 5.28 -7.36
N GLY A 29 -4.33 4.51 -8.12
CA GLY A 29 -3.85 3.75 -9.27
C GLY A 29 -3.02 2.51 -8.91
N LYS A 30 -2.10 2.13 -9.80
CA LYS A 30 -1.29 0.89 -9.66
C LYS A 30 -0.51 0.81 -8.35
N PRO A 31 0.18 1.88 -7.87
CA PRO A 31 0.85 1.83 -6.56
C PRO A 31 -0.13 1.55 -5.42
N GLY A 32 -1.34 2.12 -5.51
CA GLY A 32 -2.45 1.85 -4.61
C GLY A 32 -2.84 0.38 -4.55
N ALA A 33 -3.09 -0.23 -5.71
CA ALA A 33 -3.48 -1.63 -5.78
C ALA A 33 -2.42 -2.57 -5.17
N ILE A 34 -1.14 -2.31 -5.43
CA ILE A 34 -0.02 -3.07 -4.84
C ILE A 34 -0.01 -2.88 -3.31
N ASN A 35 -0.12 -1.63 -2.85
CA ASN A 35 -0.11 -1.33 -1.42
C ASN A 35 -1.34 -1.88 -0.70
N ALA A 36 -2.51 -1.91 -1.33
CA ALA A 36 -3.72 -2.52 -0.77
C ALA A 36 -3.53 -4.03 -0.55
N ALA A 37 -2.94 -4.73 -1.52
CA ALA A 37 -2.61 -6.15 -1.38
C ALA A 37 -1.61 -6.39 -0.25
N LEU A 38 -0.53 -5.60 -0.19
CA LEU A 38 0.47 -5.70 0.89
C LEU A 38 -0.11 -5.33 2.26
N TYR A 39 -1.04 -4.37 2.32
CA TYR A 39 -1.72 -3.98 3.55
C TYR A 39 -2.62 -5.09 4.07
N ALA A 40 -3.39 -5.74 3.19
CA ALA A 40 -4.18 -6.91 3.54
C ALA A 40 -3.31 -8.09 4.02
N VAL A 41 -2.19 -8.36 3.33
CA VAL A 41 -1.23 -9.38 3.78
C VAL A 41 -0.65 -9.03 5.15
N ALA A 42 -0.33 -7.76 5.40
CA ALA A 42 0.17 -7.31 6.71
C ALA A 42 -0.86 -7.50 7.83
N MET A 43 -2.15 -7.32 7.56
CA MET A 43 -3.22 -7.62 8.52
C MET A 43 -3.30 -9.12 8.83
N MET A 44 -3.25 -9.98 7.81
CA MET A 44 -3.30 -11.44 8.01
C MET A 44 -2.06 -11.97 8.73
N ALA A 45 -0.88 -11.43 8.40
CA ALA A 45 0.41 -11.81 8.99
C ALA A 45 0.50 -11.57 10.51
N VAL A 46 -0.42 -10.82 11.10
CA VAL A 46 -0.51 -10.68 12.58
C VAL A 46 -0.76 -12.04 13.24
N ASN A 47 -1.52 -12.92 12.60
CA ASN A 47 -1.90 -14.23 13.13
C ASN A 47 -1.37 -15.41 12.30
N ASP A 48 -0.55 -15.15 11.28
CA ASP A 48 0.00 -16.15 10.37
C ASP A 48 1.53 -15.94 10.25
N SER A 49 2.29 -16.86 10.85
CA SER A 49 3.76 -16.80 10.87
C SER A 49 4.37 -16.94 9.48
N ASP A 50 3.77 -17.75 8.61
CA ASP A 50 4.29 -18.02 7.27
C ASP A 50 4.11 -16.79 6.39
N LEU A 51 2.97 -16.11 6.49
CA LEU A 51 2.74 -14.83 5.83
C LEU A 51 3.65 -13.73 6.39
N SER A 52 3.91 -13.73 7.70
CA SER A 52 4.85 -12.79 8.33
C SER A 52 6.26 -12.92 7.77
N GLU A 53 6.75 -14.16 7.62
CA GLU A 53 8.06 -14.41 7.02
C GLU A 53 8.11 -14.01 5.55
N LYS A 54 7.10 -14.39 4.74
CA LYS A 54 6.99 -14.00 3.33
C LYS A 54 7.00 -12.49 3.15
N LEU A 55 6.26 -11.76 4.00
CA LEU A 55 6.20 -10.29 3.94
C LEU A 55 7.55 -9.65 4.30
N LYS A 56 8.28 -10.20 5.28
CA LYS A 56 9.63 -9.74 5.63
C LYS A 56 10.60 -9.95 4.46
N ASN A 57 10.58 -11.12 3.84
CA ASN A 57 11.44 -11.45 2.70
C ASN A 57 11.14 -10.53 1.52
N TYR A 58 9.87 -10.32 1.19
CA TYR A 58 9.47 -9.37 0.15
C TYR A 58 10.06 -7.96 0.39
N ARG A 59 9.96 -7.44 1.63
CA ARG A 59 10.51 -6.12 1.99
C ARG A 59 12.04 -6.08 1.88
N LYS A 60 12.73 -7.15 2.28
CA LYS A 60 14.19 -7.28 2.14
C LYS A 60 14.62 -7.21 0.68
N GLU A 61 13.95 -7.97 -0.18
CA GLU A 61 14.23 -7.95 -1.63
C GLU A 61 14.01 -6.58 -2.26
N GLN A 62 12.98 -5.82 -1.85
CA GLN A 62 12.79 -4.46 -2.36
C GLN A 62 13.91 -3.52 -1.92
N ALA A 63 14.36 -3.61 -0.67
CA ALA A 63 15.48 -2.81 -0.18
C ALA A 63 16.78 -3.13 -0.93
N GLU A 64 17.06 -4.43 -1.17
CA GLU A 64 18.21 -4.87 -1.94
C GLU A 64 18.17 -4.35 -3.39
N LYS A 65 17.00 -4.33 -4.02
CA LYS A 65 16.83 -3.76 -5.37
C LYS A 65 17.15 -2.27 -5.44
N VAL A 66 16.72 -1.49 -4.45
CA VAL A 66 17.03 -0.05 -4.39
C VAL A 66 18.53 0.15 -4.19
N LEU A 67 19.14 -0.57 -3.24
CA LEU A 67 20.59 -0.49 -3.00
C LEU A 67 21.41 -0.87 -4.23
N ALA A 68 20.99 -1.91 -4.96
CA ALA A 68 21.65 -2.31 -6.19
C ALA A 68 21.54 -1.27 -7.31
N ALA A 69 20.43 -0.53 -7.36
CA ALA A 69 20.21 0.54 -8.34
C ALA A 69 21.00 1.82 -8.02
N ASP A 70 21.23 2.13 -6.73
CA ASP A 70 22.04 3.27 -6.31
C ASP A 70 23.56 3.04 -6.47
N LEU A 71 23.98 1.78 -6.63
CA LEU A 71 25.37 1.35 -6.82
C LEU A 71 25.78 1.25 -8.31
N SER A 72 24.86 1.50 -9.24
CA SER A 72 25.08 1.51 -10.69
C SER A 72 25.09 2.91 -11.27
#